data_AF-C9MVD4-F1
#
_entry.id   AF-C9MVD4-F1
#
_cell.length_a   1.000
_cell.length_b   1.000
_cell.length_c   1.000
_cell.angle_alpha   90.00
_cell.angle_beta   90.00
_cell.angle_gamma   90.00
#
_symmetry.space_group_name_H-M   'P 1'
#
loop_
_entity.id
_entity.type
_entity.pdbx_description
1 polymer ?
#
loop_
_entity_poly.entity_id
_entity_poly.type
_entity_poly.pdbx_seq_one_letter_code
_entity_poly.pdbx_strand_id
1 'polypeptide(L)'
;MAFDFKKEFKKFYRPSEKPEIIEIPKMNFIAVRGKGNPNEKDGEYQKAVEMLYGVAYTLKMSYKTEYKIEGFFEYVVPPLEGLWWQENVENENYLLNKELFNWISLIRVPDFIKKEDVKWAIKCATEKRKRIFQKLNFSAIMKGFAYNVCI
;
A
#
# COMPACT_ATOMS: atom_id res chain seq x y z
N MET A 1 20.90 3.23 -11.94
CA MET A 1 19.87 4.22 -11.56
C MET A 1 18.66 3.46 -11.09
N ALA A 2 18.05 3.82 -9.94
CA ALA A 2 16.90 3.10 -9.42
C ALA A 2 15.67 3.30 -10.33
N PHE A 3 14.90 2.25 -10.54
CA PHE A 3 13.65 2.29 -11.29
C PHE A 3 12.59 3.11 -10.54
N ASP A 4 11.96 4.08 -11.20
CA ASP A 4 10.98 4.97 -10.59
C ASP A 4 9.62 4.83 -11.27
N PHE A 5 8.69 4.16 -10.59
CA PHE A 5 7.35 3.92 -11.09
C PHE A 5 6.60 5.20 -11.49
N LYS A 6 6.86 6.33 -10.81
CA LYS A 6 6.20 7.61 -11.15
C LYS A 6 6.72 8.18 -12.47
N LYS A 7 7.98 7.88 -12.84
CA LYS A 7 8.58 8.32 -14.09
C LYS A 7 8.20 7.43 -15.25
N GLU A 8 8.16 6.12 -15.02
CA GLU A 8 7.87 5.13 -16.05
C GLU A 8 6.36 5.04 -16.34
N PHE A 9 5.52 5.11 -15.30
CA PHE A 9 4.07 5.00 -15.43
C PHE A 9 3.36 6.33 -15.18
N LYS A 10 3.78 7.39 -15.89
CA LYS A 10 3.25 8.75 -15.70
C LYS A 10 1.73 8.80 -15.72
N LYS A 11 1.08 8.06 -16.63
CA LYS A 11 -0.38 8.03 -16.75
C LYS A 11 -1.10 7.62 -15.47
N PHE A 12 -0.47 6.81 -14.60
CA PHE A 12 -1.08 6.36 -13.34
C PHE A 12 -0.75 7.26 -12.15
N TYR A 13 0.35 8.01 -12.23
CA TYR A 13 0.88 8.80 -11.10
C TYR A 13 0.87 10.32 -11.33
N ARG A 14 0.54 10.76 -12.54
CA ARG A 14 0.46 12.15 -12.97
C ARG A 14 -0.75 12.28 -13.92
N PRO A 15 -1.97 12.24 -13.37
CA PRO A 15 -3.17 12.41 -14.17
C PRO A 15 -3.20 13.81 -14.79
N SER A 16 -3.94 13.95 -15.90
CA SER A 16 -4.22 15.26 -16.48
C SER A 16 -5.26 16.02 -15.64
N GLU A 17 -5.34 17.33 -15.80
CA GLU A 17 -6.41 18.14 -15.17
C GLU A 17 -7.81 17.77 -15.67
N LYS A 18 -7.90 17.11 -16.82
CA LYS A 18 -9.17 16.67 -17.40
C LYS A 18 -9.46 15.24 -16.95
N PRO A 19 -10.71 14.96 -16.53
CA PRO A 19 -11.13 13.59 -16.26
C PRO A 19 -10.93 12.69 -17.47
N GLU A 20 -10.28 11.56 -17.22
CA GLU A 20 -10.03 10.53 -18.22
C GLU A 20 -10.34 9.15 -17.66
N ILE A 21 -10.86 8.27 -18.52
CA ILE A 21 -11.00 6.85 -18.22
C ILE A 21 -9.71 6.17 -18.62
N ILE A 22 -9.06 5.50 -17.67
CA ILE A 22 -7.82 4.76 -17.90
C ILE A 22 -7.98 3.31 -17.47
N GLU A 23 -7.40 2.41 -18.25
CA GLU A 23 -7.26 1.00 -17.88
C GLU A 23 -5.96 0.81 -17.11
N ILE A 24 -6.06 0.34 -15.87
CA ILE A 24 -4.89 0.04 -15.03
C ILE A 24 -4.57 -1.45 -15.16
N PRO A 25 -3.37 -1.83 -15.64
CA PRO A 25 -2.98 -3.23 -15.74
C PRO A 25 -2.87 -3.86 -14.35
N LYS A 26 -2.87 -5.19 -14.30
CA LYS A 26 -2.60 -5.92 -13.05
C LYS A 26 -1.24 -5.50 -12.48
N MET A 27 -1.25 -5.04 -11.24
CA MET A 27 -0.06 -4.71 -10.46
C MET A 27 -0.06 -5.46 -9.14
N ASN A 28 1.12 -5.66 -8.57
CA ASN A 28 1.26 -6.22 -7.22
C ASN A 28 1.31 -5.11 -6.17
N PHE A 29 0.57 -5.30 -5.09
CA PHE A 29 0.55 -4.38 -3.94
C PHE A 29 0.70 -5.14 -2.64
N ILE A 30 1.48 -4.59 -1.71
CA ILE A 30 1.32 -4.92 -0.29
C ILE A 30 0.18 -4.07 0.27
N ALA A 31 -0.69 -4.66 1.09
CA ALA A 31 -1.88 -3.96 1.56
C ALA A 31 -2.26 -4.33 3.00
N VAL A 32 -2.70 -3.33 3.76
CA VAL A 32 -3.27 -3.47 5.10
C VAL A 32 -4.71 -2.97 5.07
N ARG A 33 -5.61 -3.75 5.63
CA ARG A 33 -7.02 -3.36 5.79
C ARG A 33 -7.29 -2.98 7.23
N GLY A 34 -8.18 -2.01 7.41
CA GLY A 34 -8.65 -1.62 8.72
C GLY A 34 -9.90 -0.76 8.64
N LYS A 35 -10.31 -0.26 9.80
CA LYS A 35 -11.49 0.59 9.97
C LYS A 35 -11.14 1.76 10.90
N GLY A 36 -11.93 2.82 10.85
CA GLY A 36 -11.86 3.94 11.77
C GLY A 36 -11.26 5.20 11.16
N ASN A 37 -11.20 6.24 11.98
CA ASN A 37 -10.80 7.57 11.57
C ASN A 37 -9.29 7.65 11.26
N PRO A 38 -8.89 8.00 10.03
CA PRO A 38 -7.48 8.04 9.66
C PRO A 38 -6.68 9.18 10.31
N ASN A 39 -7.36 10.12 10.95
CA ASN A 39 -6.73 11.27 11.63
C ASN A 39 -6.52 11.01 13.13
N GLU A 40 -6.92 9.85 13.65
CA GLU A 40 -6.71 9.50 15.04
C GLU A 40 -5.20 9.30 15.31
N LYS A 41 -4.68 10.08 16.26
CA LYS A 41 -3.29 9.97 16.70
C LYS A 41 -3.07 8.62 17.37
N ASP A 42 -2.01 7.92 16.97
CA ASP A 42 -1.73 6.54 17.39
C ASP A 42 -2.88 5.57 17.07
N GLY A 43 -3.76 5.95 16.13
CA GLY A 43 -4.88 5.15 15.64
C GLY A 43 -4.44 3.99 14.75
N GLU A 44 -5.42 3.18 14.34
CA GLU A 44 -5.17 1.99 13.52
C GLU A 44 -4.55 2.33 12.17
N TYR A 45 -5.00 3.40 11.52
CA TYR A 45 -4.50 3.83 10.23
C TYR A 45 -3.02 4.24 10.27
N GLN A 46 -2.62 5.06 11.25
CA GLN A 46 -1.22 5.48 11.40
C GLN A 46 -0.31 4.26 11.56
N LYS A 47 -0.69 3.32 12.43
CA LYS A 47 0.05 2.05 12.65
C LYS A 47 0.12 1.21 11.38
N ALA A 48 -0.95 1.16 10.60
CA ALA A 48 -0.98 0.44 9.32
C ALA A 48 -0.02 1.06 8.29
N VAL A 49 0.02 2.38 8.17
CA VAL A 49 0.94 3.09 7.27
C VAL A 49 2.38 2.87 7.70
N GLU A 50 2.69 2.99 8.99
CA GLU A 50 4.02 2.69 9.52
C GLU A 50 4.47 1.26 9.21
N MET A 51 3.55 0.29 9.35
CA MET A 51 3.80 -1.10 8.98
C MET A 51 4.08 -1.27 7.49
N LEU A 52 3.23 -0.70 6.63
CA LEU A 52 3.39 -0.79 5.18
C LEU A 52 4.74 -0.27 4.73
N TYR A 53 5.14 0.90 5.22
CA TYR A 53 6.47 1.44 4.90
C TYR A 53 7.60 0.60 5.50
N GLY A 54 7.44 0.09 6.72
CA GLY A 54 8.41 -0.83 7.32
C GLY A 54 8.67 -2.04 6.43
N VAL A 55 7.61 -2.64 5.88
CA VAL A 55 7.70 -3.78 4.95
C VAL A 55 8.27 -3.35 3.60
N ALA A 56 7.77 -2.27 3.00
CA ALA A 56 8.22 -1.77 1.70
C ALA A 56 9.73 -1.47 1.68
N TYR A 57 10.23 -0.80 2.74
CA TYR A 57 11.65 -0.51 2.86
C TYR A 57 12.48 -1.75 3.18
N THR A 58 11.95 -2.72 3.91
CA THR A 58 12.64 -4.01 4.14
C THR A 58 12.84 -4.76 2.83
N LEU A 59 11.81 -4.82 1.98
CA LEU A 59 11.92 -5.40 0.63
C LEU A 59 12.93 -4.66 -0.24
N LYS A 60 12.83 -3.32 -0.29
CA LYS A 60 13.76 -2.47 -1.05
C LYS A 60 15.21 -2.66 -0.60
N MET A 61 15.45 -2.82 0.69
CA MET A 61 16.81 -2.93 1.25
C MET A 61 17.31 -4.39 1.33
N SER A 62 16.57 -5.35 0.78
CA SER A 62 16.96 -6.78 0.79
C SER A 62 18.36 -7.02 0.20
N TYR A 63 18.74 -6.26 -0.84
CA TYR A 63 20.08 -6.34 -1.46
C TYR A 63 21.23 -6.08 -0.49
N LYS A 64 21.00 -5.34 0.60
CA LYS A 64 21.97 -5.08 1.68
C LYS A 64 21.98 -6.14 2.78
N THR A 65 21.25 -7.23 2.60
CA THR A 65 21.16 -8.36 3.53
C THR A 65 21.58 -9.65 2.83
N GLU A 66 21.66 -10.74 3.59
CA GLU A 66 21.89 -12.09 3.05
C GLU A 66 20.69 -12.63 2.25
N TYR A 67 19.49 -12.07 2.44
CA TYR A 67 18.30 -12.49 1.69
C TYR A 67 18.28 -11.83 0.31
N LYS A 68 18.42 -12.64 -0.74
CA LYS A 68 18.40 -12.18 -2.13
C LYS A 68 17.05 -12.51 -2.78
N ILE A 69 16.35 -11.47 -3.22
CA ILE A 69 15.11 -11.61 -3.98
C ILE A 69 15.46 -11.91 -5.43
N GLU A 70 14.87 -12.96 -5.99
CA GLU A 70 15.07 -13.34 -7.39
C GLU A 70 14.57 -12.23 -8.34
N GLY A 71 15.37 -11.87 -9.34
CA GLY A 71 15.01 -10.82 -10.30
C GLY A 71 15.05 -9.40 -9.74
N PHE A 72 15.64 -9.20 -8.56
CA PHE A 72 15.73 -7.88 -7.93
C PHE A 72 16.45 -6.86 -8.80
N PHE A 73 15.83 -5.69 -8.92
CA PHE A 73 16.48 -4.45 -9.33
C PHE A 73 16.21 -3.36 -8.30
N GLU A 74 17.11 -2.38 -8.19
CA GLU A 74 16.89 -1.23 -7.30
C GLU A 74 15.71 -0.38 -7.80
N TYR A 75 14.78 -0.05 -6.90
CA TYR A 75 13.61 0.77 -7.21
C TYR A 75 13.34 1.82 -6.13
N VAL A 76 12.63 2.87 -6.53
CA VAL A 76 12.06 3.87 -5.61
C VAL A 76 10.73 3.34 -5.07
N VAL A 77 10.52 3.42 -3.76
CA VAL A 77 9.24 3.03 -3.14
C VAL A 77 8.12 3.90 -3.74
N PRO A 78 7.08 3.32 -4.35
CA PRO A 78 5.95 4.05 -4.90
C PRO A 78 5.18 4.83 -3.82
N PRO A 79 4.35 5.83 -4.20
CA PRO A 79 3.52 6.54 -3.24
C PRO A 79 2.54 5.60 -2.53
N LEU A 80 2.12 6.02 -1.33
CA LEU A 80 1.02 5.37 -0.61
C LEU A 80 -0.29 5.60 -1.37
N GLU A 81 -1.06 4.54 -1.53
CA GLU A 81 -2.39 4.56 -2.11
C GLU A 81 -3.41 4.09 -1.05
N GLY A 82 -4.66 4.53 -1.18
CA GLY A 82 -5.71 4.22 -0.22
C GLY A 82 -7.06 4.06 -0.89
N LEU A 83 -7.72 2.93 -0.62
CA LEU A 83 -9.13 2.70 -0.96
C LEU A 83 -9.96 2.98 0.28
N TRP A 84 -11.07 3.70 0.12
CA TRP A 84 -11.91 4.17 1.22
C TRP A 84 -13.38 3.94 0.89
N TRP A 85 -14.14 3.41 1.85
CA TRP A 85 -15.59 3.25 1.71
C TRP A 85 -16.26 3.27 3.09
N GLN A 86 -17.58 3.40 3.10
CA GLN A 86 -18.43 3.21 4.27
C GLN A 86 -19.48 2.17 3.93
N GLU A 87 -19.86 1.35 4.92
CA GLU A 87 -20.99 0.43 4.80
C GLU A 87 -22.27 1.12 5.28
N ASN A 88 -23.41 0.81 4.66
CA ASN A 88 -24.75 1.28 5.06
C ASN A 88 -24.91 2.81 5.11
N VAL A 89 -24.58 3.48 3.99
CA VAL A 89 -24.70 4.93 3.86
C VAL A 89 -26.16 5.33 3.55
N GLU A 90 -27.03 5.31 4.55
CA GLU A 90 -28.41 5.82 4.41
C GLU A 90 -28.54 7.32 4.79
N ASN A 91 -27.52 7.91 5.41
CA ASN A 91 -27.58 9.29 5.92
C ASN A 91 -26.76 10.27 5.07
N GLU A 92 -27.30 11.47 4.89
CA GLU A 92 -26.72 12.61 4.13
C GLU A 92 -25.38 13.14 4.68
N ASN A 93 -24.92 12.64 5.85
CA ASN A 93 -23.73 13.11 6.58
C ASN A 93 -22.49 12.20 6.43
N TYR A 94 -22.25 11.65 5.23
CA TYR A 94 -21.19 10.66 4.95
C TYR A 94 -19.76 11.10 5.37
N LEU A 95 -19.41 12.38 5.23
CA LEU A 95 -18.08 12.91 5.59
C LEU A 95 -17.87 13.14 7.09
N LEU A 96 -18.95 13.24 7.87
CA LEU A 96 -18.87 13.68 9.26
C LEU A 96 -18.52 12.53 10.22
N ASN A 97 -18.82 11.28 9.86
CA ASN A 97 -18.56 10.13 10.71
C ASN A 97 -17.37 9.29 10.23
N LYS A 98 -16.16 9.83 10.40
CA LYS A 98 -14.90 9.20 9.99
C LYS A 98 -14.62 7.87 10.70
N GLU A 99 -15.26 7.61 11.85
CA GLU A 99 -15.12 6.33 12.58
C GLU A 99 -15.74 5.15 11.83
N LEU A 100 -16.63 5.43 10.88
CA LEU A 100 -17.26 4.41 10.04
C LEU A 100 -16.46 4.08 8.78
N PHE A 101 -15.34 4.77 8.52
CA PHE A 101 -14.51 4.51 7.35
C PHE A 101 -13.90 3.12 7.42
N ASN A 102 -14.14 2.34 6.37
CA ASN A 102 -13.33 1.19 6.05
C ASN A 102 -12.26 1.62 5.04
N TRP A 103 -11.07 1.07 5.19
CA TRP A 103 -9.97 1.42 4.31
C TRP A 103 -9.06 0.23 4.01
N ILE A 104 -8.47 0.29 2.81
CA ILE A 104 -7.31 -0.52 2.43
C ILE A 104 -6.21 0.46 2.09
N SER A 105 -5.11 0.42 2.84
CA SER A 105 -3.91 1.16 2.52
C SER A 105 -2.95 0.24 1.79
N LEU A 106 -2.35 0.71 0.69
CA LEU A 106 -1.54 -0.10 -0.22
C LEU A 106 -0.30 0.64 -0.72
N ILE A 107 0.75 -0.12 -0.99
CA ILE A 107 1.97 0.36 -1.67
C ILE A 107 2.25 -0.63 -2.81
N ARG A 108 2.41 -0.11 -4.04
CA ARG A 108 2.81 -0.93 -5.18
C ARG A 108 4.20 -1.53 -4.95
N VAL A 109 4.36 -2.79 -5.34
CA VAL A 109 5.65 -3.48 -5.35
C VAL A 109 5.98 -3.99 -6.76
N PRO A 110 7.27 -4.13 -7.13
CA PRO A 110 7.65 -4.74 -8.39
C PRO A 110 7.12 -6.16 -8.58
N ASP A 111 6.94 -6.57 -9.83
CA ASP A 111 6.31 -7.87 -10.16
C ASP A 111 7.17 -9.08 -9.75
N PHE A 112 8.49 -8.88 -9.62
CA PHE A 112 9.41 -9.92 -9.16
C PHE A 112 9.22 -10.25 -7.67
N ILE A 113 8.54 -9.39 -6.88
CA ILE A 113 8.30 -9.64 -5.46
C ILE A 113 7.21 -10.71 -5.30
N LYS A 114 7.59 -11.85 -4.73
CA LYS A 114 6.71 -12.98 -4.46
C LYS A 114 6.17 -12.93 -3.02
N LYS A 115 5.20 -13.80 -2.73
CA LYS A 115 4.55 -13.86 -1.40
C LYS A 115 5.55 -14.22 -0.30
N GLU A 116 6.56 -15.02 -0.62
CA GLU A 116 7.61 -15.47 0.27
C GLU A 116 8.52 -14.33 0.69
N ASP A 117 8.89 -13.44 -0.25
CA ASP A 117 9.68 -12.24 0.02
C ASP A 117 8.93 -11.30 0.96
N VAL A 118 7.61 -11.14 0.73
CA VAL A 118 6.75 -10.33 1.59
C VAL A 118 6.67 -10.93 2.99
N LYS A 119 6.48 -12.25 3.13
CA LYS A 119 6.49 -12.94 4.43
C LYS A 119 7.81 -12.74 5.17
N TRP A 120 8.94 -12.87 4.46
CA TRP A 120 10.27 -12.60 5.01
C TRP A 120 10.37 -11.15 5.51
N ALA A 121 9.94 -10.18 4.69
CA ALA A 121 10.00 -8.76 5.05
C ALA A 121 9.11 -8.43 6.25
N ILE A 122 7.92 -9.02 6.37
CA ILE A 122 7.06 -8.90 7.56
C ILE A 122 7.79 -9.41 8.80
N LYS A 123 8.43 -10.58 8.71
CA LYS A 123 9.18 -11.16 9.84
C LYS A 123 10.30 -10.21 10.30
N CYS A 124 11.12 -9.74 9.37
CA CYS A 124 12.21 -8.81 9.67
C CYS A 124 11.71 -7.46 10.22
N ALA A 125 10.63 -6.91 9.66
CA ALA A 125 10.01 -5.69 10.18
C ALA A 125 9.47 -5.89 11.59
N THR A 126 8.86 -7.05 11.85
CA THR A 126 8.28 -7.42 13.15
C THR A 126 9.33 -7.59 14.23
N GLU A 127 10.44 -8.27 13.93
CA GLU A 127 11.54 -8.44 14.88
C GLU A 127 12.15 -7.08 15.28
N LYS A 128 12.20 -6.13 14.34
CA LYS A 128 12.70 -4.77 14.59
C LYS A 128 11.73 -3.90 15.40
N ARG A 129 10.40 -4.07 15.27
CA ARG A 129 9.41 -3.22 15.96
C ARG A 129 8.32 -3.98 16.74
N LYS A 130 8.70 -5.11 17.36
CA LYS A 130 7.95 -6.14 18.13
C LYS A 130 6.50 -5.88 18.63
N ARG A 131 6.07 -4.63 18.85
CA ARG A 131 4.74 -4.25 19.38
C ARG A 131 3.68 -3.88 18.33
N ILE A 132 4.05 -3.45 17.12
CA ILE A 132 3.07 -2.80 16.20
C ILE A 132 2.25 -3.82 15.37
N PHE A 133 2.78 -5.01 15.11
CA PHE A 133 2.31 -5.84 14.00
C PHE A 133 1.30 -6.94 14.34
N GLN A 134 1.07 -7.25 15.62
CA GLN A 134 0.19 -8.38 16.00
C GLN A 134 -1.30 -8.15 15.71
N LYS A 135 -1.73 -6.89 15.52
CA LYS A 135 -3.16 -6.54 15.39
C LYS A 135 -3.61 -6.22 13.96
N LEU A 136 -2.70 -6.12 12.99
CA LEU A 136 -3.02 -5.63 11.65
C LEU A 136 -3.27 -6.80 10.68
N ASN A 137 -4.43 -6.79 10.02
CA ASN A 137 -4.76 -7.72 8.94
C ASN A 137 -3.96 -7.35 7.68
N PHE A 138 -2.74 -7.86 7.59
CA PHE A 138 -1.86 -7.67 6.44
C PHE A 138 -2.18 -8.70 5.34
N SER A 139 -2.49 -8.22 4.13
CA SER A 139 -2.71 -9.06 2.95
C SER A 139 -1.52 -8.97 2.01
N ALA A 140 -0.92 -10.12 1.71
CA ALA A 140 0.47 -10.18 1.26
C ALA A 140 0.72 -9.98 -0.24
N ILE A 141 -0.30 -9.89 -1.09
CA ILE A 141 -0.22 -9.38 -2.48
C ILE A 141 -1.66 -9.25 -2.98
N MET A 142 -2.08 -8.05 -3.35
CA MET A 142 -3.33 -7.83 -4.08
C MET A 142 -3.02 -7.66 -5.56
N LYS A 143 -3.74 -8.39 -6.42
CA LYS A 143 -3.76 -8.19 -7.88
C LYS A 143 -5.10 -7.59 -8.23
N GLY A 144 -5.12 -6.39 -8.82
CA GLY A 144 -6.36 -5.69 -9.17
C GLY A 144 -6.31 -5.06 -10.56
N PHE A 145 -7.49 -4.92 -11.15
CA PHE A 145 -7.76 -3.93 -12.20
C PHE A 145 -8.46 -2.76 -11.52
N ALA A 146 -8.10 -1.54 -11.90
CA ALA A 146 -8.79 -0.35 -11.44
C ALA A 146 -9.13 0.53 -12.64
N TYR A 147 -10.35 1.06 -12.66
CA TYR A 147 -10.70 2.18 -13.51
C TYR A 147 -10.53 3.43 -12.65
N ASN A 148 -9.58 4.29 -13.01
CA ASN A 148 -9.47 5.58 -12.36
C ASN A 148 -10.33 6.57 -13.13
N VAL A 149 -11.21 7.27 -12.43
CA VAL A 149 -11.86 8.49 -12.92
C VAL A 149 -11.25 9.61 -12.08
N CYS A 150 -10.29 10.33 -12.63
CA CYS A 150 -9.80 11.55 -11.99
C CYS A 150 -10.89 12.61 -12.16
N ILE A 151 -11.68 12.86 -11.12
CA ILE A 151 -12.69 13.94 -11.11
C ILE A 151 -12.04 15.23 -10.61
#